data_AF-P31989-F1
#
_entry.id   AF-P31989-F1
#
_cell.length_a   1.000
_cell.length_b   1.000
_cell.length_c   1.000
_cell.angle_alpha   90.00
_cell.angle_beta   90.00
_cell.angle_gamma   90.00
#
_symmetry.space_group_name_H-M   'P 1'
#
loop_
_entity.id
_entity.type
_entity.pdbx_description
1 polymer ?
#
loop_
_entity_poly.entity_id
_entity_poly.type
_entity_poly.pdbx_seq_one_letter_code
_entity_poly.pdbx_strand_id
1 'polypeptide(L)'
;ERDLLVAVTMDHELGHNLGIRHDTGSCSCGGYSCVMSPVISHDISKYFSDCSYIQCWDFIMKENPQCILNKHLRTDTVSTPVSGNELLEAGEECDCGTPGNPCCDAATCKLRPGAQCAEGLCCDQCRFKGAGKICRRARGDNPDDRCTGQSADCPRNRFHA
;
A
#
# COMPACT_ATOMS: atom_id res chain seq x y z
N GLU A 1 -19.49 -4.26 -16.08
CA GLU A 1 -19.03 -3.11 -16.90
C GLU A 1 -19.23 -1.78 -16.18
N ARG A 2 -20.44 -1.46 -15.71
CA ARG A 2 -20.72 -0.19 -15.00
C ARG A 2 -19.80 0.07 -13.80
N ASP A 3 -19.54 -0.93 -12.98
CA ASP A 3 -18.70 -0.76 -11.77
C ASP A 3 -17.24 -0.48 -12.12
N LEU A 4 -16.73 -1.10 -13.19
CA LEU A 4 -15.37 -0.87 -13.67
C LEU A 4 -15.20 0.54 -14.23
N LEU A 5 -16.21 1.04 -14.97
CA LEU A 5 -16.21 2.41 -15.47
C LEU A 5 -16.13 3.41 -14.32
N VAL A 6 -16.97 3.22 -13.29
CA VAL A 6 -16.96 4.08 -12.10
C VAL A 6 -15.62 4.00 -11.38
N ALA A 7 -15.06 2.81 -11.20
CA ALA A 7 -13.75 2.63 -10.59
C ALA A 7 -12.64 3.35 -11.36
N VAL A 8 -12.58 3.23 -12.69
CA VAL A 8 -11.58 3.92 -13.51
C VAL A 8 -11.76 5.43 -13.49
N THR A 9 -13.01 5.92 -13.45
CA THR A 9 -13.25 7.36 -13.25
C THR A 9 -12.78 7.81 -11.86
N MET A 10 -13.03 7.04 -10.81
CA MET A 10 -12.50 7.35 -9.47
C MET A 10 -10.96 7.37 -9.47
N ASP A 11 -10.32 6.37 -10.08
CA ASP A 11 -8.86 6.29 -10.18
C ASP A 11 -8.27 7.45 -11.00
N HIS A 12 -8.97 7.91 -12.04
CA HIS A 12 -8.59 9.08 -12.83
C HIS A 12 -8.56 10.35 -11.98
N GLU A 13 -9.64 10.63 -11.24
CA GLU A 13 -9.72 11.81 -10.39
C GLU A 13 -8.76 11.73 -9.18
N LEU A 14 -8.55 10.54 -8.62
CA LEU A 14 -7.51 10.32 -7.61
C LEU A 14 -6.10 10.51 -8.18
N GLY A 15 -5.87 10.12 -9.43
CA GLY A 15 -4.62 10.39 -10.15
C GLY A 15 -4.33 11.89 -10.26
N HIS A 16 -5.35 12.71 -10.55
CA HIS A 16 -5.21 14.16 -10.53
C HIS A 16 -4.84 14.72 -9.15
N ASN A 17 -5.43 14.18 -8.06
CA ASN A 17 -5.02 14.54 -6.70
C ASN A 17 -3.57 14.16 -6.39
N LEU A 18 -3.03 13.13 -7.05
CA LEU A 18 -1.63 12.70 -6.99
C LEU A 18 -0.71 13.41 -8.01
N GLY A 19 -1.16 14.55 -8.55
CA GLY A 19 -0.35 15.39 -9.43
C GLY A 19 -0.21 14.89 -10.86
N ILE A 20 -0.95 13.84 -11.24
CA ILE A 20 -0.88 13.26 -12.58
C ILE A 20 -1.74 14.07 -13.55
N ARG A 21 -1.21 14.40 -14.74
CA ARG A 21 -1.93 15.06 -15.82
C ARG A 21 -2.44 14.04 -16.85
N HIS A 22 -3.33 14.50 -17.73
CA HIS A 22 -3.79 13.67 -18.83
C HIS A 22 -2.65 13.16 -19.71
N ASP A 23 -2.79 11.93 -20.18
CA ASP A 23 -1.86 11.30 -21.11
C ASP A 23 -1.87 12.03 -22.45
N THR A 24 -0.69 12.31 -22.99
CA THR A 24 -0.50 12.96 -24.29
C THR A 24 0.72 12.40 -25.02
N GLY A 25 0.81 12.58 -26.33
CA GLY A 25 2.01 12.25 -27.09
C GLY A 25 2.39 10.76 -27.02
N SER A 26 3.54 10.47 -26.41
CA SER A 26 4.15 9.14 -26.36
C SER A 26 3.77 8.30 -25.13
N CYS A 27 2.88 8.79 -24.25
CA CYS A 27 2.46 8.03 -23.07
C CYS A 27 1.77 6.73 -23.47
N SER A 28 2.13 5.63 -22.82
CA SER A 28 1.64 4.28 -23.16
C SER A 28 1.43 3.41 -21.94
N CYS A 29 0.40 2.57 -22.02
CA CYS A 29 0.08 1.51 -21.06
C CYS A 29 -0.07 0.14 -21.76
N GLY A 30 0.66 -0.09 -22.85
CA GLY A 30 0.67 -1.39 -23.54
C GLY A 30 -0.41 -1.57 -24.62
N GLY A 31 -0.84 -0.49 -25.26
CA GLY A 31 -1.82 -0.51 -26.36
C GLY A 31 -3.29 -0.41 -25.91
N TYR A 32 -3.54 -0.28 -24.61
CA TYR A 32 -4.86 -0.03 -24.04
C TYR A 32 -5.17 1.47 -23.93
N SER A 33 -6.43 1.80 -23.64
CA SER A 33 -6.79 3.15 -23.16
C SER A 33 -6.39 3.28 -21.69
N CYS A 34 -5.44 4.18 -21.42
CA CYS A 34 -4.86 4.35 -20.10
C CYS A 34 -5.82 5.12 -19.18
N VAL A 35 -5.71 4.90 -17.86
CA VAL A 35 -6.59 5.54 -16.86
C VAL A 35 -6.59 7.07 -17.00
N MET A 36 -5.44 7.70 -17.27
CA MET A 36 -5.30 9.15 -17.40
C MET A 36 -5.54 9.67 -18.82
N SER A 37 -6.14 8.87 -19.71
CA SER A 37 -6.61 9.36 -21.01
C SER A 37 -7.62 10.50 -20.79
N PRO A 38 -7.53 11.62 -21.55
CA PRO A 38 -8.48 12.72 -21.43
C PRO A 38 -9.91 12.35 -21.88
N VAL A 39 -10.05 11.22 -22.57
CA VAL A 39 -11.33 10.69 -23.04
C VAL A 39 -11.47 9.25 -22.57
N ILE A 40 -12.63 8.94 -22.02
CA ILE A 40 -12.96 7.58 -21.58
C ILE A 40 -13.24 6.69 -22.79
N SER A 41 -12.55 5.55 -22.88
CA SER A 41 -12.75 4.56 -23.95
C SER A 41 -13.90 3.62 -23.62
N HIS A 42 -14.54 3.07 -24.65
CA HIS A 42 -15.46 1.93 -24.49
C HIS A 42 -14.72 0.67 -24.02
N ASP A 43 -13.49 0.49 -24.49
CA ASP A 43 -12.58 -0.57 -24.03
C ASP A 43 -11.79 -0.05 -22.82
N ILE A 44 -12.43 -0.17 -21.64
CA ILE A 44 -11.90 0.32 -20.37
C ILE A 44 -10.71 -0.55 -19.95
N SER A 45 -9.57 0.09 -19.64
CA SER A 45 -8.41 -0.59 -19.06
C SER A 45 -8.16 -0.15 -17.62
N LYS A 46 -7.42 -0.99 -16.89
CA LYS A 46 -7.05 -0.77 -15.47
C LYS A 46 -5.63 -0.23 -15.31
N TYR A 47 -5.00 0.16 -16.42
CA TYR A 47 -3.56 0.43 -16.45
C TYR A 47 -3.29 1.93 -16.54
N PHE A 48 -2.45 2.42 -15.62
CA PHE A 48 -1.81 3.71 -15.75
C PHE A 48 -0.72 3.67 -16.82
N SER A 49 -0.46 4.81 -17.45
CA SER A 49 0.65 4.96 -18.39
C SER A 49 2.00 5.07 -17.67
N ASP A 50 3.07 4.86 -18.42
CA ASP A 50 4.44 5.20 -18.03
C ASP A 50 4.58 6.68 -17.58
N CYS A 51 3.98 7.61 -18.32
CA CYS A 51 3.92 9.02 -17.95
C CYS A 51 3.23 9.26 -16.61
N SER A 52 2.13 8.55 -16.34
CA SER A 52 1.37 8.66 -15.10
C SER A 52 2.20 8.21 -13.91
N TYR A 53 2.92 7.10 -14.06
CA TYR A 53 3.82 6.58 -13.03
C TYR A 53 4.92 7.60 -12.67
N ILE A 54 5.58 8.18 -13.69
CA ILE A 54 6.65 9.18 -13.48
C ILE A 54 6.10 10.42 -12.77
N GLN A 55 4.98 10.98 -13.26
CA GLN A 55 4.39 12.19 -12.68
C GLN A 55 3.93 12.00 -11.24
N CYS A 56 3.35 10.83 -10.91
CA CYS A 56 2.94 10.50 -9.55
C CYS A 56 4.15 10.49 -8.60
N TRP A 57 5.24 9.82 -8.99
CA TRP A 57 6.46 9.79 -8.17
C TRP A 57 7.12 11.16 -8.06
N ASP A 58 7.15 11.95 -9.14
CA ASP A 58 7.64 13.33 -9.10
C ASP A 58 6.84 14.18 -8.11
N PHE A 59 5.51 14.05 -8.11
CA PHE A 59 4.63 14.73 -7.15
C PHE A 59 4.91 14.28 -5.70
N ILE A 60 4.97 12.96 -5.46
CA ILE A 60 5.26 12.42 -4.11
C ILE A 60 6.62 12.90 -3.62
N MET A 61 7.65 12.90 -4.46
CA MET A 61 9.00 13.32 -4.07
C MET A 61 9.09 14.83 -3.84
N LYS A 62 8.35 15.62 -4.62
CA LYS A 62 8.36 17.09 -4.54
C LYS A 62 7.52 17.63 -3.39
N GLU A 63 6.27 17.20 -3.29
CA GLU A 63 5.30 17.72 -2.31
C GLU A 63 5.34 16.94 -0.99
N ASN A 64 5.91 15.73 -0.99
CA ASN A 64 6.11 14.88 0.18
C ASN A 64 4.84 14.75 1.07
N PRO A 65 3.69 14.30 0.50
CA PRO A 65 2.41 14.26 1.20
C PRO A 65 2.44 13.26 2.36
N GLN A 66 2.64 13.78 3.59
CA GLN A 66 2.83 12.93 4.77
C GLN A 66 1.61 12.07 5.12
N CYS A 67 0.40 12.48 4.70
CA CYS A 67 -0.85 11.79 5.03
C CYS A 67 -0.97 10.40 4.40
N ILE A 68 -0.33 10.15 3.24
CA ILE A 68 -0.38 8.85 2.54
C ILE A 68 0.74 7.89 2.97
N LEU A 69 1.61 8.30 3.90
CA LEU A 69 2.71 7.45 4.38
C LEU A 69 2.30 6.47 5.48
N ASN A 70 1.15 6.70 6.12
CA ASN A 70 0.66 5.84 7.18
C ASN A 70 -0.01 4.61 6.58
N LYS A 71 0.38 3.42 7.05
CA LYS A 71 -0.42 2.21 6.81
C LYS A 71 -1.72 2.31 7.61
N HIS A 72 -2.83 1.90 7.01
CA HIS A 72 -4.14 1.80 7.67
C HIS A 72 -4.07 0.84 8.86
N LEU A 73 -4.84 1.12 9.92
CA LEU A 73 -5.07 0.11 10.95
C LEU A 73 -6.09 -0.90 10.41
N ARG A 74 -6.00 -2.15 10.88
CA ARG A 74 -6.96 -3.22 10.57
C ARG A 74 -8.42 -2.83 10.80
N THR A 75 -8.65 -1.91 11.74
CA THR A 75 -9.97 -1.43 12.17
C THR A 75 -10.45 -0.21 11.41
N ASP A 76 -9.59 0.45 10.63
CA ASP A 76 -9.95 1.67 9.91
C ASP A 76 -10.73 1.36 8.63
N THR A 77 -10.62 0.12 8.13
CA THR A 77 -11.29 -0.31 6.92
C THR A 77 -12.76 -0.65 7.20
N VAL A 78 -13.66 0.08 6.54
CA VAL A 78 -15.11 -0.12 6.64
C VAL A 78 -15.66 -1.09 5.60
N SER A 79 -14.87 -1.44 4.59
CA SER A 79 -15.24 -2.43 3.58
C SER A 79 -15.23 -3.85 4.13
N THR A 80 -15.94 -4.74 3.46
CA THR A 80 -15.82 -6.18 3.69
C THR A 80 -14.38 -6.61 3.41
N PRO A 81 -13.71 -7.31 4.33
CA PRO A 81 -12.35 -7.81 4.10
C PRO A 81 -12.22 -8.65 2.84
N VAL A 82 -11.17 -8.43 2.05
CA VAL A 82 -10.91 -9.15 0.79
C VAL A 82 -9.52 -9.75 0.80
N SER A 83 -9.45 -11.08 0.90
CA SER A 83 -8.20 -11.82 0.83
C SER A 83 -7.47 -11.62 -0.49
N GLY A 84 -6.21 -11.17 -0.40
CA GLY A 84 -5.30 -10.94 -1.52
C GLY A 84 -5.33 -9.52 -2.08
N ASN A 85 -5.94 -8.55 -1.40
CA ASN A 85 -5.97 -7.14 -1.82
C ASN A 85 -4.77 -6.33 -1.30
N GLU A 86 -3.82 -6.98 -0.63
CA GLU A 86 -2.62 -6.36 -0.01
C GLU A 86 -2.92 -5.41 1.16
N LEU A 87 -4.17 -5.37 1.63
CA LEU A 87 -4.60 -4.61 2.79
C LEU A 87 -4.86 -5.57 3.94
N LEU A 88 -4.08 -5.45 5.00
CA LEU A 88 -4.29 -6.26 6.19
C LEU A 88 -5.58 -5.84 6.92
N GLU A 89 -6.65 -6.61 6.76
CA GLU A 89 -7.99 -6.27 7.26
C GLU A 89 -8.39 -7.11 8.49
N ALA A 90 -9.58 -6.83 9.03
CA ALA A 90 -10.10 -7.57 10.18
C ALA A 90 -10.39 -9.03 9.81
N GLY A 91 -9.85 -9.97 10.59
CA GLY A 91 -10.03 -11.43 10.41
C GLY A 91 -8.89 -12.12 9.66
N GLU A 92 -8.06 -11.35 8.97
CA GLU A 92 -6.86 -11.83 8.30
C GLU A 92 -5.68 -11.85 9.28
N GLU A 93 -4.72 -12.77 9.11
CA GLU A 93 -3.49 -12.75 9.90
C GLU A 93 -2.36 -12.06 9.13
N CYS A 94 -2.43 -12.14 7.81
CA CYS A 94 -1.54 -11.51 6.85
C CYS A 94 -2.28 -11.35 5.51
N ASP A 95 -1.90 -10.36 4.71
CA ASP A 95 -2.28 -10.28 3.30
C ASP A 95 -1.00 -9.92 2.52
N CYS A 96 -0.70 -10.66 1.47
CA CYS A 96 0.50 -10.44 0.66
C CYS A 96 0.20 -10.35 -0.84
N GLY A 97 -1.08 -10.35 -1.23
CA GLY A 97 -1.50 -10.41 -2.62
C GLY A 97 -0.73 -11.47 -3.41
N THR A 98 -0.28 -11.08 -4.60
CA THR A 98 0.60 -11.90 -5.45
C THR A 98 1.81 -11.09 -5.90
N PRO A 99 3.04 -11.62 -5.84
CA PRO A 99 3.41 -13.00 -5.48
C PRO A 99 3.37 -13.24 -3.95
N GLY A 100 3.07 -14.48 -3.56
CA GLY A 100 2.93 -14.82 -2.15
C GLY A 100 4.19 -14.61 -1.31
N ASN A 101 3.99 -14.38 -0.01
CA ASN A 101 5.05 -14.22 1.00
C ASN A 101 5.38 -15.58 1.67
N PRO A 102 6.66 -15.92 1.91
CA PRO A 102 7.05 -17.16 2.60
C PRO A 102 6.42 -17.41 3.98
N CYS A 103 5.89 -16.36 4.62
CA CYS A 103 5.23 -16.40 5.92
C CYS A 103 3.71 -16.45 5.83
N CYS A 104 3.12 -16.13 4.65
CA CYS A 104 1.69 -15.97 4.46
C CYS A 104 1.16 -16.93 3.39
N ASP A 105 0.02 -17.53 3.65
CA ASP A 105 -0.75 -18.22 2.63
C ASP A 105 -1.66 -17.22 1.91
N ALA A 106 -1.27 -16.85 0.69
CA ALA A 106 -1.99 -15.88 -0.14
C ALA A 106 -3.43 -16.32 -0.46
N ALA A 107 -3.75 -17.62 -0.41
CA ALA A 107 -5.10 -18.10 -0.71
C ALA A 107 -6.06 -17.97 0.48
N THR A 108 -5.54 -17.90 1.70
CA THR A 108 -6.36 -17.91 2.92
C THR A 108 -6.13 -16.71 3.83
N CYS A 109 -5.16 -15.84 3.53
CA CYS A 109 -4.70 -14.75 4.42
C CYS A 109 -4.34 -15.23 5.83
N LYS A 110 -3.73 -16.43 5.92
CA LYS A 110 -3.30 -17.06 7.17
C LYS A 110 -1.80 -17.19 7.24
N LEU A 111 -1.25 -17.10 8.45
CA LEU A 111 0.17 -17.37 8.64
C LEU A 111 0.46 -18.84 8.36
N ARG A 112 1.57 -19.10 7.67
CA ARG A 112 2.04 -20.46 7.45
C ARG A 112 2.49 -21.10 8.77
N PRO A 113 2.41 -22.43 8.92
CA PRO A 113 2.84 -23.10 10.15
C PRO A 113 4.25 -22.69 10.59
N GLY A 114 4.38 -22.21 11.83
CA GLY A 114 5.64 -21.76 12.42
C GLY A 114 5.96 -20.27 12.21
N ALA A 115 5.20 -19.55 11.40
CA ALA A 115 5.30 -18.10 11.30
C ALA A 115 4.61 -17.40 12.49
N GLN A 116 5.26 -16.40 13.06
CA GLN A 116 4.71 -15.51 14.09
C GLN A 116 4.18 -14.20 13.47
N CYS A 117 4.67 -13.87 12.27
CA CYS A 117 4.31 -12.67 11.53
C CYS A 117 4.64 -12.86 10.05
N ALA A 118 4.06 -12.02 9.18
CA ALA A 118 4.40 -11.96 7.76
C ALA A 118 4.88 -10.59 7.30
N GLU A 119 4.47 -9.53 8.00
CA GLU A 119 4.77 -8.15 7.68
C GLU A 119 4.91 -7.32 8.96
N GLY A 120 5.32 -6.06 8.81
CA GLY A 120 5.55 -5.14 9.92
C GLY A 120 7.04 -4.90 10.20
N LEU A 121 7.37 -3.72 10.70
CA LEU A 121 8.77 -3.28 10.93
C LEU A 121 9.49 -4.13 12.00
N CYS A 122 8.73 -4.83 12.84
CA CYS A 122 9.23 -5.77 13.85
C CYS A 122 9.06 -7.25 13.46
N CYS A 123 8.79 -7.54 12.19
CA CYS A 123 8.89 -8.89 11.64
C CYS A 123 10.21 -9.09 10.91
N ASP A 124 10.83 -10.25 11.10
CA ASP A 124 12.03 -10.68 10.35
C ASP A 124 12.01 -12.20 10.18
N GLN A 125 12.15 -12.68 8.96
CA GLN A 125 12.11 -14.11 8.63
C GLN A 125 10.94 -14.87 9.31
N CYS A 126 9.74 -14.30 9.21
CA CYS A 126 8.52 -14.82 9.82
C CYS A 126 8.51 -14.88 11.36
N ARG A 127 9.43 -14.19 12.04
CA ARG A 127 9.53 -14.15 13.51
C ARG A 127 9.54 -12.72 14.03
N PHE A 128 9.10 -12.53 15.26
CA PHE A 128 9.21 -11.22 15.89
C PHE A 128 10.67 -10.87 16.14
N LYS A 129 11.07 -9.67 15.76
CA LYS A 129 12.36 -9.10 16.14
C LYS A 129 12.43 -8.99 17.67
N GLY A 130 13.57 -9.33 18.24
CA GLY A 130 13.79 -9.28 19.69
C GLY A 130 13.49 -7.91 20.30
N ALA A 131 13.08 -7.92 21.57
CA ALA A 131 12.76 -6.70 22.32
C ALA A 131 13.93 -5.69 22.28
N GLY A 132 13.61 -4.41 22.09
CA GLY A 132 14.58 -3.32 22.05
C GLY A 132 15.24 -3.06 20.69
N LYS A 133 15.00 -3.90 19.67
CA LYS A 133 15.46 -3.64 18.29
C LYS A 133 14.78 -2.38 17.74
N ILE A 134 15.57 -1.47 17.17
CA ILE A 134 15.05 -0.23 16.58
C ILE A 134 14.25 -0.57 15.32
N CYS A 135 13.01 -0.11 15.26
CA CYS A 135 12.11 -0.31 14.12
C CYS A 135 11.76 0.98 13.39
N ARG A 136 11.84 2.13 14.06
CA ARG A 136 11.77 3.45 13.43
C ARG A 136 12.76 4.37 14.11
N ARG A 137 13.65 4.98 13.32
CA ARG A 137 14.57 6.01 13.83
C ARG A 137 13.81 7.31 14.00
N ALA A 138 14.00 7.96 15.13
CA ALA A 138 13.40 9.26 15.39
C ALA A 138 14.05 10.37 14.55
N ARG A 139 13.33 11.48 14.39
CA ARG A 139 13.89 12.74 13.90
C ARG A 139 14.12 13.67 15.08
N GLY A 140 15.26 14.36 15.10
CA GLY A 140 15.62 15.28 16.19
C GLY A 140 15.91 14.54 17.49
N ASP A 141 15.50 15.13 18.62
CA ASP A 141 15.81 14.65 19.97
C ASP A 141 14.85 13.59 20.51
N ASN A 142 13.90 13.14 19.68
CA ASN A 142 12.96 12.10 20.10
C ASN A 142 13.66 10.73 20.20
N PRO A 143 13.21 9.85 21.11
CA PRO A 143 13.71 8.48 21.18
C PRO A 143 13.23 7.62 20.00
N ASP A 144 14.10 6.72 19.53
CA ASP A 144 13.77 5.70 18.54
C ASP A 144 12.62 4.79 18.99
N ASP A 145 11.76 4.38 18.06
CA ASP A 145 10.76 3.35 18.30
C ASP A 145 11.42 1.96 18.26
N ARG A 146 11.01 1.10 19.19
CA ARG A 146 11.62 -0.22 19.40
C ARG A 146 10.60 -1.33 19.44
N CYS A 147 10.99 -2.49 18.92
CA CYS A 147 10.19 -3.70 18.96
C CYS A 147 9.98 -4.19 20.39
N THR A 148 8.79 -4.73 20.65
CA THR A 148 8.44 -5.31 21.95
C THR A 148 8.95 -6.74 22.13
N GLY A 149 9.32 -7.41 21.04
CA GLY A 149 9.63 -8.85 21.05
C GLY A 149 8.39 -9.75 21.00
N GLN A 150 7.19 -9.18 21.00
CA GLN A 150 5.92 -9.90 21.12
C GLN A 150 4.90 -9.51 20.04
N SER A 151 5.24 -8.53 19.20
CA SER A 151 4.42 -8.08 18.07
C SER A 151 5.31 -7.71 16.89
N ALA A 152 4.73 -7.81 15.68
CA ALA A 152 5.34 -7.35 14.44
C ALA A 152 5.17 -5.84 14.22
N ASP A 153 4.27 -5.21 14.96
CA ASP A 153 4.03 -3.78 14.90
C ASP A 153 5.15 -3.02 15.60
N CYS A 154 5.56 -1.90 14.99
CA CYS A 154 6.47 -0.96 15.62
C CYS A 154 5.67 0.09 16.37
N PRO A 155 5.62 0.02 17.71
CA PRO A 155 4.84 0.97 18.49
C PRO A 155 5.36 2.38 18.21
N ARG A 156 4.46 3.30 17.87
CA ARG A 156 4.82 4.73 17.87
C ARG A 156 5.01 5.15 19.31
N ASN A 157 6.18 5.71 19.62
CA ASN A 157 6.34 6.36 20.90
C ASN A 157 5.32 7.50 21.02
N ARG A 158 4.69 7.64 22.19
CA ARG A 158 3.65 8.63 22.47
C ARG A 158 4.12 10.08 22.34
N PHE A 159 5.42 10.29 22.17
CA PHE A 159 6.04 11.60 21.94
C PHE A 159 6.13 11.99 20.45
N HIS A 160 5.68 11.14 19.53
CA HIS A 160 5.52 11.47 18.10
C HIS A 160 4.05 11.84 17.81
N ALA A 161 3.64 13.02 18.27
CA ALA A 161 2.41 13.71 17.84
C ALA A 161 2.78 15.07 17.25
#